data_AF-A0A833SUT6-F1
#
_entry.id   AF-A0A833SUT6-F1
#
_cell.length_a   1.000
_cell.length_b   1.000
_cell.length_c   1.000
_cell.angle_alpha   90.00
_cell.angle_beta   90.00
_cell.angle_gamma   90.00
#
_symmetry.space_group_name_H-M   'P 1'
#
loop_
_entity.id
_entity.type
_entity.pdbx_description
1 polymer ?
#
loop_
_entity_poly.entity_id
_entity_poly.type
_entity_poly.pdbx_seq_one_letter_code
_entity_poly.pdbx_strand_id
1 'polypeptide(L)'
;MKSSPGSSSHLHQHTWFNTTSFDVSLHGPTRADATCASRVKSTDTDDAAWMYELQLAQPLPAIDISGTALSKLMTTSRYESVLRAMHKVTPVLVRLNRLNILVFGSILFLPVSVTRPWIPLLGGISLFPPLCFALFFSVEILALLRSNYEFWFVSVLNVINWVGIANIFGDFRAVVCLSFWLNSQNIISIDANYRTYQTTVKSIVMAGPSMLALVLCCSYRLIVDSTYPSFSIGSVTLQWRQIVIFSASTLIIFMLKKSYAKIRRRRRRVQSRIASNSGGNRHIVSCVVLRARMRLAPAKNKQRLRLTKFVDKEAASASSVRRLRLASHGSFIVDARRILLPQAYLGYFLEPRMRVILYVVATIGIILTATSWGLLLQHSEFVLAPAIGAFVSSLLFVLITATLAQKDLVQLLVRKFDALFSTLQATALALCLLDMLQWQLSSSLTVISWWLWFLWIVMLDALTPCVTHQLQLRKLGLPAIILVLLVAGTCAVDIVLGDDTLFKSRLLISLSLPHLGTYHEYTGTVAVQRVVTIIGWNSRLVFELAFSDPNQLAFICKGVEYTSSFLTFSEPLAHEQQTKTRRLGGWKLLRPVGVAPEGMLQTLGPT
;
A
#
# COMPACT_ATOMS: atom_id res chain seq x y z
N MET A 1 32.53 -26.05 51.88
CA MET A 1 33.68 -25.71 52.76
C MET A 1 34.90 -25.51 51.85
N LYS A 2 35.58 -24.35 51.97
CA LYS A 2 36.68 -23.78 51.15
C LYS A 2 36.26 -23.23 49.77
N SER A 3 36.10 -21.92 49.49
CA SER A 3 36.97 -20.70 49.62
C SER A 3 38.28 -20.85 48.85
N SER A 4 38.73 -19.98 47.91
CA SER A 4 38.65 -18.50 47.78
C SER A 4 39.10 -18.08 46.34
N PRO A 5 39.27 -16.78 45.97
CA PRO A 5 38.74 -16.21 44.72
C PRO A 5 39.82 -15.61 43.78
N GLY A 6 39.41 -15.11 42.61
CA GLY A 6 40.30 -14.38 41.70
C GLY A 6 39.52 -13.50 40.73
N SER A 7 39.60 -12.20 40.96
CA SER A 7 39.04 -11.09 40.18
C SER A 7 39.68 -10.94 38.80
N SER A 8 38.89 -10.64 37.76
CA SER A 8 39.19 -9.52 36.85
C SER A 8 37.99 -9.10 36.01
N SER A 9 37.90 -7.80 35.87
CA SER A 9 36.91 -6.94 35.20
C SER A 9 36.80 -7.15 33.69
N HIS A 10 35.57 -7.21 33.17
CA HIS A 10 35.27 -6.79 31.80
C HIS A 10 34.03 -5.90 31.75
N LEU A 11 34.26 -4.73 31.14
CA LEU A 11 33.42 -3.56 31.01
C LEU A 11 32.83 -3.53 29.58
N HIS A 12 31.59 -3.07 29.44
CA HIS A 12 30.90 -2.59 28.23
C HIS A 12 30.48 -3.63 27.16
N GLN A 13 29.33 -3.54 26.49
CA GLN A 13 28.30 -2.49 26.37
C GLN A 13 27.02 -3.11 25.79
N HIS A 14 25.90 -3.06 26.53
CA HIS A 14 24.56 -3.28 25.98
C HIS A 14 23.98 -1.94 25.54
N THR A 15 23.75 -1.75 24.23
CA THR A 15 23.08 -0.56 23.69
C THR A 15 21.56 -0.74 23.75
N TRP A 16 21.00 -0.34 24.88
CA TRP A 16 19.61 0.08 25.00
C TRP A 16 19.49 1.51 24.48
N PHE A 17 18.59 1.77 23.54
CA PHE A 17 18.27 3.14 23.14
C PHE A 17 17.34 3.76 24.18
N ASN A 18 17.94 4.64 24.99
CA ASN A 18 17.31 5.53 25.95
C ASN A 18 16.17 6.33 25.33
N THR A 19 14.98 6.15 25.89
CA THR A 19 13.93 7.17 25.98
C THR A 19 14.39 8.24 26.95
N THR A 20 14.88 9.37 26.46
CA THR A 20 15.07 10.57 27.28
C THR A 20 13.69 11.20 27.52
N SER A 21 13.21 10.99 28.74
CA SER A 21 12.20 11.81 29.41
C SER A 21 12.65 13.27 29.43
N PHE A 22 11.87 14.13 28.78
CA PHE A 22 11.84 15.54 29.14
C PHE A 22 10.57 15.77 29.94
N ASP A 23 10.76 16.08 31.23
CA ASP A 23 9.74 16.62 32.11
C ASP A 23 9.09 17.84 31.45
N VAL A 24 7.82 17.69 31.09
CA VAL A 24 6.93 18.81 30.77
C VAL A 24 5.75 18.72 31.71
N SER A 25 5.65 19.75 32.52
CA SER A 25 4.73 19.97 33.62
C SER A 25 3.29 19.57 33.33
N LEU A 26 2.66 18.89 34.30
CA LEU A 26 1.21 18.75 34.39
C LEU A 26 0.57 20.15 34.42
N HIS A 27 0.03 20.58 33.28
CA HIS A 27 -1.01 21.59 33.25
C HIS A 27 -2.33 20.90 32.93
N GLY A 28 -3.26 21.03 33.87
CA GLY A 28 -4.66 20.63 33.71
C GLY A 28 -5.33 21.35 32.53
N PRO A 29 -6.60 21.03 32.24
CA PRO A 29 -7.28 21.48 31.04
C PRO A 29 -7.24 23.01 30.97
N THR A 30 -6.50 23.54 30.00
CA THR A 30 -6.43 24.98 29.76
C THR A 30 -7.77 25.44 29.20
N ARG A 31 -8.20 26.60 29.67
CA ARG A 31 -9.49 27.29 29.48
C ARG A 31 -9.87 27.62 28.02
N ALA A 32 -9.22 27.02 27.03
CA ALA A 32 -9.46 27.19 25.59
C ALA A 32 -10.53 26.25 25.01
N ASP A 33 -10.89 25.18 25.74
CA ASP A 33 -11.85 24.15 25.27
C ASP A 33 -13.33 24.57 25.34
N ALA A 34 -13.62 25.76 25.90
CA ALA A 34 -14.98 26.25 26.12
C ALA A 34 -15.55 27.15 25.00
N THR A 35 -14.92 27.23 23.83
CA THR A 35 -15.33 28.22 22.79
C THR A 35 -16.17 27.66 21.64
N CYS A 36 -16.58 26.38 21.69
CA CYS A 36 -17.50 25.85 20.67
C CYS A 36 -18.97 26.28 20.89
N ALA A 37 -19.29 26.93 22.02
CA ALA A 37 -20.67 27.27 22.40
C ALA A 37 -20.80 28.68 22.98
N SER A 38 -20.29 29.73 22.31
CA SER A 38 -20.88 31.08 22.37
C SER A 38 -20.03 32.10 21.61
N ARG A 39 -20.52 32.61 20.46
CA ARG A 39 -20.63 34.05 20.14
C ARG A 39 -20.92 34.23 18.65
N VAL A 40 -22.08 34.78 18.38
CA VAL A 40 -22.45 35.41 17.11
C VAL A 40 -21.86 36.83 17.11
N LYS A 41 -21.09 37.16 16.07
CA LYS A 41 -20.75 38.48 15.47
C LYS A 41 -19.25 38.64 15.18
N SER A 42 -18.80 38.10 14.04
CA SER A 42 -18.09 38.87 12.99
C SER A 42 -17.90 38.00 11.74
N THR A 43 -18.49 38.45 10.63
CA THR A 43 -18.75 37.66 9.41
C THR A 43 -17.50 37.22 8.62
N ASP A 44 -16.32 37.81 8.84
CA ASP A 44 -15.07 37.37 8.18
C ASP A 44 -14.22 36.38 9.02
N THR A 45 -14.48 36.27 10.32
CA THR A 45 -13.74 35.38 11.24
C THR A 45 -14.41 34.04 11.49
N ASP A 46 -15.70 33.91 11.13
CA ASP A 46 -16.48 32.68 11.32
C ASP A 46 -16.14 31.62 10.28
N ASP A 47 -15.84 31.99 9.04
CA ASP A 47 -15.53 31.01 7.98
C ASP A 47 -14.22 30.26 8.25
N ALA A 48 -13.23 30.91 8.87
CA ALA A 48 -11.99 30.24 9.25
C ALA A 48 -12.19 29.20 10.37
N ALA A 49 -13.28 29.27 11.15
CA ALA A 49 -13.55 28.34 12.26
C ALA A 49 -13.93 26.94 11.78
N TRP A 50 -14.51 26.85 10.58
CA TRP A 50 -15.03 25.61 10.00
C TRP A 50 -14.12 25.02 8.93
N MET A 51 -13.01 25.70 8.64
CA MET A 51 -12.01 25.25 7.68
C MET A 51 -10.97 24.40 8.38
N TYR A 52 -10.81 23.17 7.90
CA TYR A 52 -9.78 22.24 8.34
C TYR A 52 -8.71 22.11 7.28
N GLU A 53 -7.45 22.04 7.69
CA GLU A 53 -6.34 21.72 6.82
C GLU A 53 -5.82 20.32 7.13
N LEU A 54 -5.57 19.55 6.08
CA LEU A 54 -4.93 18.25 6.20
C LEU A 54 -3.43 18.44 6.51
N GLN A 55 -3.07 18.29 7.78
CA GLN A 55 -1.72 18.46 8.29
C GLN A 55 -1.05 17.12 8.59
N LEU A 56 0.27 17.15 8.73
CA LEU A 56 1.07 15.99 9.10
C LEU A 56 0.81 15.64 10.58
N ALA A 57 0.55 14.37 10.88
CA ALA A 57 0.28 13.91 12.25
C ALA A 57 1.55 13.79 13.10
N GLN A 58 2.67 13.38 12.49
CA GLN A 58 3.96 13.17 13.15
C GLN A 58 5.09 13.74 12.30
N PRO A 59 6.13 14.36 12.88
CA PRO A 59 7.25 14.89 12.12
C PRO A 59 7.89 13.78 11.27
N LEU A 60 8.17 14.10 10.01
CA LEU A 60 8.82 13.17 9.09
C LEU A 60 10.27 12.94 9.54
N PRO A 61 10.76 11.70 9.58
CA PRO A 61 12.12 11.43 10.02
C PRO A 61 13.15 12.03 9.06
N ALA A 62 14.27 12.48 9.62
CA ALA A 62 15.47 12.77 8.85
C ALA A 62 16.15 11.44 8.51
N ILE A 63 16.51 11.26 7.24
CA ILE A 63 17.07 10.01 6.72
C ILE A 63 18.37 10.31 6.00
N ASP A 64 19.42 9.57 6.31
CA ASP A 64 20.62 9.51 5.50
C ASP A 64 20.46 8.46 4.37
N ILE A 65 20.46 8.95 3.14
CA ILE A 65 20.26 8.13 1.94
C ILE A 65 21.60 7.53 1.45
N SER A 66 22.74 8.04 1.94
CA SER A 66 24.07 7.62 1.49
C SER A 66 24.42 6.20 1.93
N GLY A 67 23.90 5.76 3.08
CA GLY A 67 24.11 4.42 3.64
C GLY A 67 23.40 3.34 2.82
N THR A 68 24.18 2.59 2.04
CA THR A 68 23.74 1.37 1.34
C THR A 68 24.33 0.13 1.99
N ALA A 69 23.78 -1.06 1.72
CA ALA A 69 24.38 -2.30 2.22
C ALA A 69 25.84 -2.42 1.73
N LEU A 70 26.08 -2.13 0.45
CA LEU A 70 27.41 -2.16 -0.13
C LEU A 70 28.38 -1.15 0.50
N SER A 71 27.93 0.07 0.83
CA SER A 71 28.80 1.06 1.47
C SER A 71 29.18 0.71 2.91
N LYS A 72 28.40 -0.15 3.59
CA LYS A 72 28.76 -0.68 4.90
C LYS A 72 29.73 -1.87 4.82
N LEU A 73 29.65 -2.63 3.73
CA LEU A 73 30.50 -3.81 3.48
C LEU A 73 31.89 -3.45 2.91
N MET A 74 32.04 -2.29 2.27
CA MET A 74 33.26 -1.92 1.53
C MET A 74 33.92 -0.65 2.08
N THR A 75 35.24 -0.54 1.87
CA THR A 75 35.97 0.71 2.08
C THR A 75 35.53 1.79 1.07
N THR A 76 35.60 3.06 1.47
CA THR A 76 35.13 4.21 0.67
C THR A 76 35.73 4.24 -0.75
N SER A 77 37.03 3.98 -0.89
CA SER A 77 37.73 3.99 -2.19
C SER A 77 37.26 2.87 -3.14
N ARG A 78 36.99 1.68 -2.59
CA ARG A 78 36.45 0.54 -3.36
C ARG A 78 35.00 0.81 -3.74
N TYR A 79 34.21 1.35 -2.82
CA TYR A 79 32.82 1.70 -3.06
C TYR A 79 32.65 2.71 -4.20
N GLU A 80 33.47 3.77 -4.25
CA GLU A 80 33.44 4.75 -5.35
C GLU A 80 33.85 4.14 -6.69
N SER A 81 34.80 3.20 -6.67
CA SER A 81 35.23 2.47 -7.87
C SER A 81 34.11 1.58 -8.40
N VAL A 82 33.42 0.85 -7.52
CA VAL A 82 32.24 0.05 -7.88
C VAL A 82 31.10 0.95 -8.35
N LEU A 83 30.87 2.11 -7.72
CA LEU A 83 29.85 3.08 -8.14
C LEU A 83 30.06 3.54 -9.60
N ARG A 84 31.30 3.86 -9.96
CA ARG A 84 31.66 4.23 -11.33
C ARG A 84 31.46 3.08 -12.31
N ALA A 85 31.84 1.86 -11.93
CA ALA A 85 31.62 0.67 -12.74
C ALA A 85 30.12 0.40 -12.97
N MET A 86 29.28 0.62 -11.95
CA MET A 86 27.85 0.36 -12.02
C MET A 86 27.11 1.21 -13.06
N HIS A 87 27.58 2.41 -13.40
CA HIS A 87 27.01 3.19 -14.51
C HIS A 87 27.16 2.46 -15.86
N LYS A 88 28.26 1.73 -16.07
CA LYS A 88 28.50 0.94 -17.29
C LYS A 88 27.80 -0.43 -17.24
N VAL A 89 27.76 -1.05 -16.06
CA VAL A 89 27.22 -2.41 -15.86
C VAL A 89 25.69 -2.43 -15.77
N THR A 90 25.05 -1.37 -15.26
CA THR A 90 23.58 -1.33 -15.06
C THR A 90 22.78 -1.59 -16.34
N PRO A 91 23.09 -1.01 -17.51
CA PRO A 91 22.38 -1.35 -18.75
C PRO A 91 22.41 -2.84 -19.08
N VAL A 92 23.53 -3.51 -18.82
CA VAL A 92 23.69 -4.96 -19.02
C VAL A 92 22.83 -5.73 -18.01
N LEU A 93 22.92 -5.39 -16.72
CA LEU A 93 22.09 -6.02 -15.67
C LEU A 93 20.59 -5.87 -15.94
N VAL A 94 20.16 -4.72 -16.46
CA VAL A 94 18.75 -4.48 -16.80
C VAL A 94 18.31 -5.32 -17.99
N ARG A 95 19.15 -5.46 -19.03
CA ARG A 95 18.87 -6.36 -20.15
C ARG A 95 18.79 -7.80 -19.68
N LEU A 96 19.74 -8.22 -18.84
CA LEU A 96 19.78 -9.55 -18.26
C LEU A 96 18.52 -9.83 -17.42
N ASN A 97 18.12 -8.89 -16.55
CA ASN A 97 16.90 -9.04 -15.75
C ASN A 97 15.64 -9.18 -16.61
N ARG A 98 15.56 -8.47 -17.74
CA ARG A 98 14.42 -8.61 -18.67
C ARG A 98 14.44 -9.94 -19.40
N LEU A 99 15.61 -10.38 -19.85
CA LEU A 99 15.78 -11.69 -20.46
C LEU A 99 15.38 -12.80 -19.48
N ASN A 100 15.78 -12.68 -18.21
CA ASN A 100 15.38 -13.63 -17.16
C ASN A 100 13.86 -13.74 -17.06
N ILE A 101 13.12 -12.62 -17.02
CA ILE A 101 11.65 -12.64 -16.97
C ILE A 101 11.05 -13.38 -18.17
N LEU A 102 11.61 -13.20 -19.36
CA LEU A 102 11.16 -13.94 -20.56
C LEU A 102 11.51 -15.42 -20.49
N VAL A 103 12.73 -15.76 -20.07
CA VAL A 103 13.20 -17.15 -19.91
C VAL A 103 12.34 -17.89 -18.90
N PHE A 104 11.92 -17.26 -17.82
CA PHE A 104 11.00 -17.88 -16.87
C PHE A 104 9.64 -18.20 -17.50
N GLY A 105 9.11 -17.30 -18.33
CA GLY A 105 7.94 -17.59 -19.15
C GLY A 105 8.14 -18.85 -19.98
N SER A 106 9.29 -19.01 -20.63
CA SER A 106 9.62 -20.22 -21.41
C SER A 106 9.75 -21.47 -20.54
N ILE A 107 10.34 -21.39 -19.35
CA ILE A 107 10.52 -22.52 -18.43
C ILE A 107 9.17 -23.15 -18.02
N LEU A 108 8.10 -22.36 -17.95
CA LEU A 108 6.77 -22.87 -17.65
C LEU A 108 6.26 -23.88 -18.70
N PHE A 109 6.73 -23.77 -19.95
CA PHE A 109 6.26 -24.58 -21.08
C PHE A 109 7.27 -25.63 -21.55
N LEU A 110 8.45 -25.71 -20.94
CA LEU A 110 9.50 -26.63 -21.36
C LEU A 110 9.52 -27.89 -20.48
N PRO A 111 9.68 -29.09 -21.07
CA PRO A 111 9.87 -30.32 -20.30
C PRO A 111 11.09 -30.28 -19.39
N VAL A 112 11.01 -31.06 -18.33
CA VAL A 112 12.06 -31.22 -17.32
C VAL A 112 13.35 -31.76 -17.95
N SER A 113 13.25 -32.70 -18.90
CA SER A 113 14.41 -33.26 -19.60
C SER A 113 15.26 -32.21 -20.32
N VAL A 114 14.62 -31.19 -20.91
CA VAL A 114 15.29 -30.10 -21.65
C VAL A 114 15.87 -29.05 -20.71
N THR A 115 15.16 -28.73 -19.63
CA THR A 115 15.56 -27.64 -18.72
C THR A 115 16.65 -28.06 -17.74
N ARG A 116 16.67 -29.32 -17.29
CA ARG A 116 17.58 -29.84 -16.25
C ARG A 116 19.05 -29.42 -16.36
N PRO A 117 19.76 -29.58 -17.50
CA PRO A 117 21.17 -29.24 -17.57
C PRO A 117 21.45 -27.73 -17.46
N TRP A 118 20.49 -26.89 -17.85
CA TRP A 118 20.67 -25.44 -17.90
C TRP A 118 20.25 -24.73 -16.62
N ILE A 119 19.47 -25.36 -15.74
CA ILE A 119 18.88 -24.70 -14.57
C ILE A 119 19.90 -24.14 -13.57
N PRO A 120 21.02 -24.81 -13.22
CA PRO A 120 22.02 -24.20 -12.34
C PRO A 120 22.61 -22.91 -12.92
N LEU A 121 22.92 -22.94 -14.22
CA LEU A 121 23.45 -21.77 -14.94
C LEU A 121 22.41 -20.65 -15.04
N LEU A 122 21.18 -20.97 -15.44
CA LEU A 122 20.06 -20.03 -15.52
C LEU A 122 19.70 -19.46 -14.14
N GLY A 123 19.75 -20.28 -13.09
CA GLY A 123 19.57 -19.88 -11.70
C GLY A 123 20.61 -18.86 -11.29
N GLY A 124 21.90 -19.15 -11.48
CA GLY A 124 22.99 -18.23 -11.14
C GLY A 124 22.94 -16.92 -11.94
N ILE A 125 22.78 -17.00 -13.26
CA ILE A 125 22.65 -15.83 -14.14
C ILE A 125 21.43 -15.00 -13.76
N SER A 126 20.32 -15.65 -13.42
CA SER A 126 19.09 -14.94 -13.10
C SER A 126 19.13 -14.26 -11.74
N LEU A 127 19.80 -14.87 -10.76
CA LEU A 127 19.95 -14.37 -9.40
C LEU A 127 20.88 -13.15 -9.32
N PHE A 128 21.83 -13.05 -10.25
CA PHE A 128 22.87 -12.02 -10.21
C PHE A 128 22.31 -10.58 -10.29
N PRO A 129 21.47 -10.18 -11.27
CA PRO A 129 20.91 -8.83 -11.32
C PRO A 129 20.13 -8.39 -10.07
N PRO A 130 19.15 -9.16 -9.54
CA PRO A 130 18.41 -8.73 -8.38
C PRO A 130 19.28 -8.61 -7.13
N LEU A 131 20.29 -9.47 -6.95
CA LEU A 131 21.27 -9.33 -5.86
C LEU A 131 22.08 -8.04 -5.99
N CYS A 132 22.62 -7.76 -7.19
CA CYS A 132 23.37 -6.53 -7.43
C CYS A 132 22.52 -5.28 -7.11
N PHE A 133 21.25 -5.26 -7.50
CA PHE A 133 20.37 -4.12 -7.20
C PHE A 133 20.05 -3.99 -5.70
N ALA A 134 19.83 -5.11 -4.99
CA ALA A 134 19.51 -5.10 -3.57
C ALA A 134 20.65 -4.52 -2.71
N LEU A 135 21.92 -4.75 -3.10
CA LEU A 135 23.09 -4.19 -2.40
C LEU A 135 23.14 -2.65 -2.41
N PHE A 136 22.44 -2.00 -3.34
CA PHE A 136 22.36 -0.54 -3.46
C PHE A 136 21.12 0.08 -2.79
N PHE A 137 20.32 -0.70 -2.07
CA PHE A 137 19.21 -0.15 -1.31
C PHE A 137 19.71 0.71 -0.15
N SER A 138 19.04 1.84 0.08
CA SER A 138 19.27 2.64 1.29
C SER A 138 18.83 1.82 2.51
N VAL A 139 19.76 1.61 3.44
CA VAL A 139 19.53 0.77 4.63
C VAL A 139 18.52 1.44 5.57
N GLU A 140 18.58 2.76 5.73
CA GLU A 140 17.65 3.50 6.59
C GLU A 140 16.23 3.50 6.03
N ILE A 141 16.07 3.72 4.72
CA ILE A 141 14.76 3.63 4.09
C ILE A 141 14.22 2.19 4.17
N LEU A 142 15.08 1.18 4.02
CA LEU A 142 14.67 -0.22 4.17
C LEU A 142 14.27 -0.54 5.62
N ALA A 143 14.95 0.02 6.62
CA ALA A 143 14.58 -0.11 8.02
C ALA A 143 13.20 0.54 8.29
N LEU A 144 12.92 1.68 7.69
CA LEU A 144 11.62 2.35 7.76
C LEU A 144 10.52 1.60 7.00
N LEU A 145 10.85 0.97 5.87
CA LEU A 145 9.92 0.08 5.16
C LEU A 145 9.59 -1.15 6.01
N ARG A 146 10.59 -1.71 6.69
CA ARG A 146 10.43 -2.85 7.60
C ARG A 146 9.55 -2.52 8.81
N SER A 147 9.39 -1.27 9.23
CA SER A 147 8.40 -0.96 10.27
C SER A 147 6.98 -0.79 9.72
N ASN A 148 6.80 -0.76 8.39
CA ASN A 148 5.51 -0.57 7.77
C ASN A 148 4.76 -1.90 7.56
N TYR A 149 3.52 -1.96 8.04
CA TYR A 149 2.67 -3.14 7.91
C TYR A 149 2.43 -3.57 6.45
N GLU A 150 2.15 -2.62 5.53
CA GLU A 150 1.92 -2.93 4.11
C GLU A 150 3.14 -3.64 3.49
N PHE A 151 4.35 -3.29 3.93
CA PHE A 151 5.57 -3.90 3.42
C PHE A 151 5.72 -5.35 3.86
N TRP A 152 5.49 -5.66 5.15
CA TRP A 152 5.54 -7.03 5.66
C TRP A 152 4.50 -7.92 5.00
N PHE A 153 3.25 -7.47 4.98
CA PHE A 153 2.15 -8.25 4.40
C PHE A 153 2.43 -8.64 2.95
N VAL A 154 2.84 -7.68 2.12
CA VAL A 154 3.16 -7.94 0.70
C VAL A 154 4.42 -8.79 0.55
N SER A 155 5.41 -8.66 1.43
CA SER A 155 6.62 -9.49 1.41
C SER A 155 6.32 -10.95 1.78
N VAL A 156 5.46 -11.18 2.77
CA VAL A 156 5.00 -12.53 3.16
C VAL A 156 4.20 -13.15 2.01
N LEU A 157 3.28 -12.41 1.39
CA LEU A 157 2.56 -12.89 0.21
C LEU A 157 3.50 -13.23 -0.95
N ASN A 158 4.58 -12.46 -1.14
CA ASN A 158 5.61 -12.76 -2.13
C ASN A 158 6.31 -14.09 -1.82
N VAL A 159 6.68 -14.35 -0.56
CA VAL A 159 7.25 -15.65 -0.14
C VAL A 159 6.27 -16.79 -0.43
N ILE A 160 5.02 -16.67 0.04
CA ILE A 160 3.97 -17.69 -0.16
C ILE A 160 3.80 -17.99 -1.65
N ASN A 161 3.78 -16.96 -2.51
CA ASN A 161 3.62 -17.12 -3.94
C ASN A 161 4.73 -17.97 -4.57
N TRP A 162 6.00 -17.63 -4.30
CA TRP A 162 7.13 -18.31 -4.93
C TRP A 162 7.42 -19.69 -4.33
N VAL A 163 7.13 -19.88 -3.04
CA VAL A 163 7.11 -21.22 -2.42
C VAL A 163 6.01 -22.08 -3.05
N GLY A 164 4.83 -21.50 -3.29
CA GLY A 164 3.74 -22.20 -3.97
C GLY A 164 4.11 -22.64 -5.39
N ILE A 165 4.77 -21.78 -6.17
CA ILE A 165 5.29 -22.14 -7.49
C ILE A 165 6.35 -23.24 -7.41
N ALA A 166 7.29 -23.15 -6.45
CA ALA A 166 8.30 -24.18 -6.24
C ALA A 166 7.66 -25.56 -5.95
N ASN A 167 6.60 -25.58 -5.13
CA ASN A 167 5.82 -26.79 -4.87
C ASN A 167 5.06 -27.31 -6.11
N ILE A 168 4.55 -26.42 -6.97
CA ILE A 168 3.89 -26.82 -8.22
C ILE A 168 4.88 -27.46 -9.19
N PHE A 169 6.11 -26.92 -9.28
CA PHE A 169 7.17 -27.56 -10.07
C PHE A 169 7.55 -28.93 -9.51
N GLY A 170 7.75 -29.05 -8.19
CA GLY A 170 8.10 -30.32 -7.55
C GLY A 170 9.46 -30.90 -7.97
N ASP A 171 10.31 -30.08 -8.61
CA ASP A 171 11.58 -30.49 -9.22
C ASP A 171 12.65 -29.39 -9.10
N PHE A 172 13.78 -29.56 -9.81
CA PHE A 172 14.91 -28.62 -9.79
C PHE A 172 14.58 -27.20 -10.31
N ARG A 173 13.48 -27.00 -11.07
CA ARG A 173 13.05 -25.66 -11.53
C ARG A 173 12.71 -24.74 -10.37
N ALA A 174 12.41 -25.30 -9.19
CA ALA A 174 12.24 -24.57 -7.94
C ALA A 174 13.41 -23.63 -7.60
N VAL A 175 14.65 -23.94 -8.03
CA VAL A 175 15.83 -23.10 -7.80
C VAL A 175 15.67 -21.72 -8.45
N VAL A 176 15.03 -21.66 -9.62
CA VAL A 176 14.81 -20.40 -10.35
C VAL A 176 13.81 -19.51 -9.61
N CYS A 177 12.89 -20.07 -8.83
CA CYS A 177 11.91 -19.30 -8.04
C CYS A 177 12.57 -18.34 -7.05
N LEU A 178 13.76 -18.67 -6.52
CA LEU A 178 14.51 -17.79 -5.60
C LEU A 178 14.89 -16.46 -6.27
N SER A 179 15.33 -16.52 -7.52
CA SER A 179 15.68 -15.35 -8.33
C SER A 179 14.46 -14.45 -8.57
N PHE A 180 13.32 -15.05 -8.90
CA PHE A 180 12.07 -14.31 -9.12
C PHE A 180 11.44 -13.75 -7.86
N TRP A 181 11.59 -14.47 -6.74
CA TRP A 181 11.24 -13.97 -5.43
C TRP A 181 12.02 -12.70 -5.09
N LEU A 182 13.35 -12.71 -5.27
CA LEU A 182 14.19 -11.53 -5.06
C LEU A 182 13.85 -10.39 -6.04
N ASN A 183 13.57 -10.70 -7.31
CA ASN A 183 13.17 -9.67 -8.28
C ASN A 183 11.85 -9.00 -7.89
N SER A 184 10.86 -9.78 -7.44
CA SER A 184 9.61 -9.27 -6.88
C SER A 184 9.85 -8.47 -5.59
N GLN A 185 10.75 -8.93 -4.72
CA GLN A 185 11.11 -8.22 -3.49
C GLN A 185 11.78 -6.87 -3.79
N ASN A 186 12.59 -6.78 -4.84
CA ASN A 186 13.18 -5.52 -5.30
C ASN A 186 12.11 -4.53 -5.78
N ILE A 187 11.04 -5.01 -6.39
CA ILE A 187 9.87 -4.19 -6.76
C ILE A 187 9.11 -3.76 -5.50
N ILE A 188 8.96 -4.64 -4.50
CA ILE A 188 8.31 -4.33 -3.22
C ILE A 188 9.09 -3.23 -2.48
N SER A 189 10.41 -3.34 -2.43
CA SER A 189 11.35 -2.40 -1.79
C SER A 189 11.75 -1.19 -2.65
N ILE A 190 10.98 -0.86 -3.69
CA ILE A 190 11.32 0.21 -4.65
C ILE A 190 11.59 1.57 -4.01
N ASP A 191 10.97 1.87 -2.86
CA ASP A 191 11.15 3.12 -2.14
C ASP A 191 12.56 3.29 -1.58
N ALA A 192 13.28 2.19 -1.30
CA ALA A 192 14.69 2.22 -0.87
C ALA A 192 15.66 2.31 -2.06
N ASN A 193 15.17 2.10 -3.27
CA ASN A 193 15.98 1.94 -4.47
C ASN A 193 16.06 3.25 -5.28
N TYR A 194 16.77 4.25 -4.76
CA TYR A 194 16.91 5.54 -5.44
C TYR A 194 17.80 5.48 -6.69
N ARG A 195 18.80 4.56 -6.74
CA ARG A 195 19.79 4.50 -7.82
C ARG A 195 19.30 3.80 -9.09
N THR A 196 18.43 2.80 -8.94
CA THR A 196 17.84 2.06 -10.06
C THR A 196 16.32 2.23 -10.15
N TYR A 197 15.77 3.25 -9.47
CA TYR A 197 14.35 3.57 -9.47
C TYR A 197 13.72 3.56 -10.88
N GLN A 198 14.34 4.23 -11.86
CA GLN A 198 13.79 4.33 -13.21
C GLN A 198 13.69 2.96 -13.91
N THR A 199 14.69 2.10 -13.72
CA THR A 199 14.74 0.77 -14.33
C THR A 199 13.80 -0.21 -13.63
N THR A 200 13.74 -0.19 -12.30
CA THR A 200 12.79 -1.01 -11.52
C THR A 200 11.36 -0.73 -11.96
N VAL A 201 10.97 0.52 -12.18
CA VAL A 201 9.61 0.79 -12.64
C VAL A 201 9.37 0.30 -14.08
N LYS A 202 10.35 0.42 -14.99
CA LYS A 202 10.20 -0.21 -16.31
C LYS A 202 10.01 -1.73 -16.18
N SER A 203 10.66 -2.35 -15.19
CA SER A 203 10.47 -3.76 -14.85
C SER A 203 9.08 -4.08 -14.33
N ILE A 204 8.43 -3.18 -13.58
CA ILE A 204 7.03 -3.38 -13.11
C ILE A 204 6.08 -3.57 -14.30
N VAL A 205 6.28 -2.81 -15.37
CA VAL A 205 5.46 -2.89 -16.59
C VAL A 205 5.58 -4.26 -17.27
N MET A 206 6.75 -4.92 -17.16
CA MET A 206 6.97 -6.28 -17.70
C MET A 206 6.56 -7.37 -16.71
N ALA A 207 6.82 -7.17 -15.41
CA ALA A 207 6.57 -8.15 -14.36
C ALA A 207 5.07 -8.37 -14.10
N GLY A 208 4.24 -7.31 -14.25
CA GLY A 208 2.79 -7.42 -14.10
C GLY A 208 2.16 -8.42 -15.07
N PRO A 209 2.36 -8.26 -16.39
CA PRO A 209 1.91 -9.23 -17.39
C PRO A 209 2.46 -10.64 -17.18
N SER A 210 3.73 -10.81 -16.77
CA SER A 210 4.27 -12.15 -16.49
C SER A 210 3.60 -12.80 -15.28
N MET A 211 3.28 -12.04 -14.23
CA MET A 211 2.51 -12.55 -13.09
C MET A 211 1.07 -12.92 -13.50
N LEU A 212 0.46 -12.16 -14.41
CA LEU A 212 -0.85 -12.49 -14.96
C LEU A 212 -0.79 -13.76 -15.81
N ALA A 213 0.23 -13.91 -16.66
CA ALA A 213 0.47 -15.12 -17.43
C ALA A 213 0.68 -16.33 -16.51
N LEU A 214 1.38 -16.16 -15.38
CA LEU A 214 1.55 -17.19 -14.36
C LEU A 214 0.22 -17.61 -13.75
N VAL A 215 -0.67 -16.66 -13.43
CA VAL A 215 -2.03 -16.93 -12.96
C VAL A 215 -2.78 -17.76 -13.99
N LEU A 216 -2.77 -17.35 -15.26
CA LEU A 216 -3.42 -18.09 -16.35
C LEU A 216 -2.84 -19.50 -16.49
N CYS A 217 -1.51 -19.66 -16.41
CA CYS A 217 -0.87 -20.96 -16.48
C CYS A 217 -1.26 -21.87 -15.32
N CYS A 218 -1.38 -21.32 -14.11
CA CYS A 218 -1.83 -22.08 -12.94
C CYS A 218 -3.32 -22.44 -13.03
N SER A 219 -4.16 -21.55 -13.55
CA SER A 219 -5.59 -21.80 -13.76
C SER A 219 -5.81 -22.93 -14.76
N TYR A 220 -5.15 -22.88 -15.91
CA TYR A 220 -5.33 -23.82 -17.03
C TYR A 220 -4.37 -25.01 -17.03
N ARG A 221 -3.64 -25.24 -15.93
CA ARG A 221 -2.64 -26.33 -15.81
C ARG A 221 -1.63 -26.37 -16.97
N LEU A 222 -1.21 -25.20 -17.45
CA LEU A 222 -0.29 -25.08 -18.60
C LEU A 222 1.17 -25.36 -18.24
N ILE A 223 1.47 -25.59 -16.97
CA ILE A 223 2.86 -25.82 -16.53
C ILE A 223 3.21 -27.27 -16.84
N VAL A 224 4.15 -27.46 -17.77
CA VAL A 224 4.60 -28.79 -18.21
C VAL A 224 5.28 -29.52 -17.06
N ASP A 225 5.07 -30.84 -16.95
CA ASP A 225 5.67 -31.72 -15.93
C ASP A 225 5.48 -31.22 -14.49
N SER A 226 4.27 -30.76 -14.13
CA SER A 226 3.97 -30.23 -12.80
C SER A 226 3.13 -31.20 -11.96
N THR A 227 3.31 -31.17 -10.64
CA THR A 227 2.71 -32.13 -9.71
C THR A 227 1.39 -31.65 -9.08
N TYR A 228 1.10 -30.35 -9.15
CA TYR A 228 -0.07 -29.68 -8.57
C TYR A 228 -0.58 -30.30 -7.24
N PRO A 229 0.26 -30.36 -6.19
CA PRO A 229 -0.12 -31.04 -4.97
C PRO A 229 -1.36 -30.39 -4.33
N SER A 230 -2.27 -31.22 -3.83
CA SER A 230 -3.37 -30.82 -2.96
C SER A 230 -3.05 -31.21 -1.53
N PHE A 231 -3.44 -30.37 -0.59
CA PHE A 231 -3.49 -30.75 0.82
C PHE A 231 -4.88 -30.45 1.37
N SER A 232 -5.44 -31.42 2.08
CA SER A 232 -6.71 -31.28 2.76
C SER A 232 -6.48 -30.60 4.11
N ILE A 233 -7.18 -29.49 4.34
CA ILE A 233 -7.32 -28.91 5.69
C ILE A 233 -8.79 -29.11 6.07
N GLY A 234 -9.05 -30.05 6.98
CA GLY A 234 -10.43 -30.45 7.33
C GLY A 234 -11.25 -30.88 6.11
N SER A 235 -12.42 -30.27 5.90
CA SER A 235 -13.33 -30.53 4.78
C SER A 235 -12.90 -29.84 3.48
N VAL A 236 -11.99 -28.86 3.53
CA VAL A 236 -11.57 -28.09 2.36
C VAL A 236 -10.25 -28.63 1.78
N THR A 237 -10.32 -29.10 0.53
CA THR A 237 -9.13 -29.44 -0.25
C THR A 237 -8.54 -28.20 -0.91
N LEU A 238 -7.38 -27.73 -0.42
CA LEU A 238 -6.67 -26.61 -1.03
C LEU A 238 -5.56 -27.12 -1.94
N GLN A 239 -5.55 -26.61 -3.17
CA GLN A 239 -4.48 -26.89 -4.12
C GLN A 239 -3.46 -25.75 -4.11
N TRP A 240 -2.17 -26.08 -4.21
CA TRP A 240 -1.12 -25.06 -4.30
C TRP A 240 -1.34 -24.07 -5.45
N ARG A 241 -1.97 -24.49 -6.56
CA ARG A 241 -2.35 -23.58 -7.65
C ARG A 241 -3.32 -22.49 -7.22
N GLN A 242 -4.27 -22.77 -6.33
CA GLN A 242 -5.24 -21.78 -5.85
C GLN A 242 -4.54 -20.74 -4.97
N ILE A 243 -3.63 -21.19 -4.09
CA ILE A 243 -2.81 -20.32 -3.25
C ILE A 243 -1.98 -19.38 -4.14
N VAL A 244 -1.32 -19.93 -5.16
CA VAL A 244 -0.53 -19.14 -6.12
C VAL A 244 -1.40 -18.16 -6.90
N ILE A 245 -2.52 -18.58 -7.46
CA ILE A 245 -3.46 -17.72 -8.20
C ILE A 245 -3.85 -16.52 -7.31
N PHE A 246 -4.18 -16.80 -6.06
CA PHE A 246 -4.59 -15.81 -5.08
C PHE A 246 -3.45 -14.84 -4.71
N SER A 247 -2.28 -15.36 -4.33
CA SER A 247 -1.13 -14.53 -3.95
C SER A 247 -0.62 -13.71 -5.14
N ALA A 248 -0.55 -14.30 -6.32
CA ALA A 248 -0.16 -13.62 -7.55
C ALA A 248 -1.15 -12.53 -7.93
N SER A 249 -2.46 -12.79 -7.84
CA SER A 249 -3.50 -11.78 -8.10
C SER A 249 -3.37 -10.58 -7.17
N THR A 250 -3.13 -10.81 -5.89
CA THR A 250 -2.93 -9.73 -4.90
C THR A 250 -1.65 -8.93 -5.19
N LEU A 251 -0.56 -9.61 -5.57
CA LEU A 251 0.69 -8.98 -6.00
C LEU A 251 0.52 -8.16 -7.28
N ILE A 252 -0.24 -8.64 -8.27
CA ILE A 252 -0.57 -7.91 -9.50
C ILE A 252 -1.29 -6.61 -9.16
N ILE A 253 -2.32 -6.66 -8.32
CA ILE A 253 -3.06 -5.47 -7.90
C ILE A 253 -2.11 -4.47 -7.22
N PHE A 254 -1.20 -4.94 -6.36
CA PHE A 254 -0.19 -4.09 -5.72
C PHE A 254 0.80 -3.48 -6.74
N MET A 255 1.25 -4.25 -7.74
CA MET A 255 2.09 -3.76 -8.83
C MET A 255 1.35 -2.71 -9.69
N LEU A 256 0.06 -2.91 -9.96
CA LEU A 256 -0.80 -1.95 -10.66
C LEU A 256 -1.00 -0.66 -9.86
N LYS A 257 -1.24 -0.75 -8.55
CA LYS A 257 -1.26 0.40 -7.64
C LYS A 257 0.02 1.22 -7.77
N LYS A 258 1.18 0.55 -7.78
CA LYS A 258 2.50 1.19 -7.93
C LYS A 258 2.68 1.86 -9.29
N SER A 259 2.34 1.16 -10.37
CA SER A 259 2.48 1.69 -11.73
C SER A 259 1.54 2.88 -11.97
N TYR A 260 0.28 2.78 -11.54
CA TYR A 260 -0.71 3.85 -11.64
C TYR A 260 -0.30 5.08 -10.84
N ALA A 261 0.11 4.90 -9.57
CA ALA A 261 0.58 6.00 -8.72
C ALA A 261 1.73 6.75 -9.39
N LYS A 262 2.65 6.04 -10.05
CA LYS A 262 3.73 6.67 -10.81
C LYS A 262 3.21 7.41 -12.06
N ILE A 263 2.38 6.78 -12.90
CA ILE A 263 1.91 7.40 -14.15
C ILE A 263 1.15 8.69 -13.85
N ARG A 264 0.24 8.66 -12.87
CA ARG A 264 -0.51 9.83 -12.41
C ARG A 264 0.42 10.95 -11.94
N ARG A 265 1.47 10.60 -11.19
CA ARG A 265 2.48 11.57 -10.70
C ARG A 265 3.37 12.10 -11.82
N ARG A 266 3.77 11.27 -12.78
CA ARG A 266 4.55 11.71 -13.96
C ARG A 266 3.78 12.75 -14.76
N ARG A 267 2.49 12.51 -15.03
CA ARG A 267 1.62 13.47 -15.73
C ARG A 267 1.55 14.81 -14.98
N ARG A 268 1.36 14.79 -13.66
CA ARG A 268 1.33 16.01 -12.83
C ARG A 268 2.67 16.75 -12.76
N ARG A 269 3.80 16.02 -12.70
CA ARG A 269 5.15 16.61 -12.68
C ARG A 269 5.52 17.26 -14.00
N VAL A 270 5.09 16.72 -15.14
CA VAL A 270 5.27 17.37 -16.44
C VAL A 270 4.55 18.72 -16.42
N GLN A 271 3.32 18.76 -15.91
CA GLN A 271 2.57 20.01 -15.74
C GLN A 271 3.27 21.02 -14.81
N SER A 272 3.85 20.56 -13.70
CA SER A 272 4.52 21.45 -12.75
C SER A 272 5.93 21.89 -13.18
N ARG A 273 6.66 21.07 -13.95
CA ARG A 273 7.98 21.44 -14.50
C ARG A 273 7.85 22.53 -15.55
N ILE A 274 6.80 22.50 -16.36
CA ILE A 274 6.48 23.59 -17.30
C ILE A 274 6.30 24.92 -16.54
N ALA A 275 5.85 24.88 -15.28
CA ALA A 275 5.69 26.04 -14.41
C ALA A 275 6.92 26.41 -13.56
N SER A 276 7.98 25.59 -13.49
CA SER A 276 9.14 25.79 -12.60
C SER A 276 10.45 25.39 -13.29
N ASN A 277 10.94 26.30 -14.14
CA ASN A 277 12.16 26.14 -14.92
C ASN A 277 13.46 26.56 -14.18
N SER A 278 13.50 26.57 -12.84
CA SER A 278 14.57 27.27 -12.10
C SER A 278 15.23 26.53 -10.93
N GLY A 279 15.26 25.19 -10.91
CA GLY A 279 16.00 24.43 -9.89
C GLY A 279 16.69 23.19 -10.44
N GLY A 280 18.02 23.14 -10.35
CA GLY A 280 18.91 22.17 -11.02
C GLY A 280 18.62 20.67 -10.80
N ASN A 281 19.36 19.86 -11.58
CA ASN A 281 19.32 18.40 -11.79
C ASN A 281 19.22 17.49 -10.54
N ARG A 282 18.18 17.63 -9.71
CA ARG A 282 17.92 16.78 -8.55
C ARG A 282 16.75 15.84 -8.83
N HIS A 283 16.98 14.53 -8.67
CA HIS A 283 15.94 13.53 -8.89
C HIS A 283 15.06 13.38 -7.63
N ILE A 284 13.77 13.66 -7.75
CA ILE A 284 12.81 13.48 -6.65
C ILE A 284 12.24 12.05 -6.73
N VAL A 285 12.57 11.23 -5.74
CA VAL A 285 11.98 9.88 -5.58
C VAL A 285 10.69 10.02 -4.78
N SER A 286 9.57 9.61 -5.36
CA SER A 286 8.32 9.52 -4.61
C SER A 286 8.20 8.14 -4.00
N CYS A 287 8.01 8.07 -2.70
CA CYS A 287 7.67 6.84 -2.02
C CYS A 287 6.24 6.43 -2.38
N VAL A 288 6.04 5.12 -2.52
CA VAL A 288 4.75 4.51 -2.85
C VAL A 288 4.22 3.68 -1.68
N VAL A 289 5.11 3.03 -0.95
CA VAL A 289 4.83 2.23 0.26
C VAL A 289 4.90 3.12 1.50
N LEU A 290 5.93 3.96 1.62
CA LEU A 290 6.00 4.93 2.71
C LEU A 290 4.97 6.04 2.52
N ARG A 291 4.15 6.24 3.54
CA ARG A 291 3.11 7.26 3.57
C ARG A 291 3.16 8.03 4.87
N ALA A 292 2.86 9.31 4.78
CA ALA A 292 2.73 10.20 5.90
C ALA A 292 1.33 10.07 6.50
N ARG A 293 1.28 9.89 7.81
CA ARG A 293 0.05 9.97 8.59
C ARG A 293 -0.42 11.41 8.63
N MET A 294 -1.72 11.59 8.46
CA MET A 294 -2.34 12.91 8.40
C MET A 294 -3.32 13.08 9.56
N ARG A 295 -3.49 14.32 9.98
CA ARG A 295 -4.54 14.77 10.90
C ARG A 295 -5.23 15.99 10.30
N LEU A 296 -6.50 16.18 10.61
CA LEU A 296 -7.22 17.39 10.24
C LEU A 296 -7.08 18.38 11.40
N ALA A 297 -6.51 19.55 11.12
CA ALA A 297 -6.33 20.62 12.11
C ALA A 297 -7.08 21.88 11.67
N PRO A 298 -7.66 22.67 12.59
CA PRO A 298 -8.37 23.89 12.25
C PRO A 298 -7.43 24.93 11.60
N ALA A 299 -7.88 25.54 10.51
CA ALA A 299 -7.13 26.50 9.70
C ALA A 299 -6.82 27.81 10.45
N LYS A 300 -7.49 28.07 11.58
CA LYS A 300 -7.24 29.22 12.47
C LYS A 300 -5.86 29.21 13.12
N ASN A 301 -5.13 28.10 13.13
CA ASN A 301 -3.71 28.05 13.54
C ASN A 301 -2.76 28.63 12.46
N LYS A 302 -3.05 29.87 12.03
CA LYS A 302 -2.13 30.74 11.28
C LYS A 302 -1.12 31.46 12.19
N GLN A 303 -0.82 30.94 13.39
CA GLN A 303 0.42 31.31 14.06
C GLN A 303 1.58 30.55 13.39
N ARG A 304 2.20 31.22 12.41
CA ARG A 304 3.62 31.04 12.02
C ARG A 304 4.08 29.65 11.57
N LEU A 305 3.27 28.89 10.82
CA LEU A 305 3.80 27.95 9.83
C LEU A 305 3.22 28.28 8.46
N ARG A 306 3.58 29.48 8.00
CA ARG A 306 3.63 29.79 6.57
C ARG A 306 4.50 28.69 5.92
N LEU A 307 3.86 27.63 5.43
CA LEU A 307 4.45 26.73 4.43
C LEU A 307 4.54 27.43 3.06
N THR A 308 4.59 28.77 3.04
CA THR A 308 5.14 29.52 1.93
C THR A 308 6.64 29.27 1.94
N LYS A 309 7.08 28.37 1.07
CA LYS A 309 8.50 28.11 0.77
C LYS A 309 9.31 27.51 1.95
N PHE A 310 9.12 26.22 2.23
CA PHE A 310 10.29 25.34 2.47
C PHE A 310 10.96 24.94 1.14
N VAL A 311 10.88 25.83 0.16
CA VAL A 311 12.04 26.13 -0.69
C VAL A 311 12.74 27.29 0.02
N ASP A 312 13.25 27.02 1.22
CA ASP A 312 14.46 27.75 1.58
C ASP A 312 15.45 27.39 0.48
N LYS A 313 15.96 28.44 -0.16
CA LYS A 313 17.26 28.41 -0.80
C LYS A 313 18.29 28.15 0.31
N GLU A 314 18.25 26.97 0.93
CA GLU A 314 19.40 26.46 1.63
C GLU A 314 20.44 26.22 0.53
N ALA A 315 21.41 27.14 0.47
CA ALA A 315 22.65 26.93 -0.23
C ALA A 315 23.14 25.53 0.16
N ALA A 316 23.39 24.72 -0.85
CA ALA A 316 23.71 23.32 -0.71
C ALA A 316 24.99 23.14 0.11
N SER A 317 24.86 22.93 1.41
CA SER A 317 25.89 22.21 2.15
C SER A 317 25.74 20.72 1.82
N ALA A 318 26.88 20.07 1.62
CA ALA A 318 27.02 18.71 1.15
C ALA A 318 26.64 17.65 2.20
N SER A 319 25.51 17.81 2.90
CA SER A 319 25.05 16.84 3.90
C SER A 319 24.24 15.71 3.25
N SER A 320 24.60 14.48 3.60
CA SER A 320 23.94 13.22 3.19
C SER A 320 22.59 13.02 3.90
N VAL A 321 22.40 13.67 5.04
CA VAL A 321 21.19 13.68 5.85
C VAL A 321 20.10 14.54 5.19
N ARG A 322 18.97 13.91 4.85
CA ARG A 322 17.84 14.58 4.21
C ARG A 322 16.54 14.29 4.91
N ARG A 323 15.75 15.34 5.14
CA ARG A 323 14.38 15.18 5.63
C ARG A 323 13.47 14.71 4.52
N LEU A 324 12.71 13.65 4.80
CA LEU A 324 11.56 13.29 3.99
C LEU A 324 10.63 14.49 3.86
N ARG A 325 10.09 14.72 2.67
CA ARG A 325 9.19 15.83 2.36
C ARG A 325 7.82 15.27 1.99
N LEU A 326 6.78 15.97 2.40
CA LEU A 326 5.43 15.68 1.94
C LEU A 326 5.36 15.96 0.43
N ALA A 327 4.75 15.07 -0.35
CA ALA A 327 4.61 15.30 -1.79
C ALA A 327 3.93 16.66 -2.03
N SER A 328 4.54 17.51 -2.87
CA SER A 328 4.04 18.85 -3.22
C SER A 328 2.65 18.73 -3.84
N HIS A 329 1.63 18.87 -3.01
CA HIS A 329 0.23 18.94 -3.36
C HIS A 329 -0.28 20.05 -2.45
N GLY A 330 -0.95 21.05 -3.04
CA GLY A 330 -1.49 22.21 -2.33
C GLY A 330 -2.19 21.81 -1.04
N SER A 331 -2.23 22.73 -0.07
CA SER A 331 -2.97 22.55 1.16
C SER A 331 -4.39 22.09 0.82
N PHE A 332 -4.76 20.90 1.29
CA PHE A 332 -6.10 20.38 1.10
C PHE A 332 -6.93 20.97 2.23
N ILE A 333 -7.65 22.03 1.91
CA ILE A 333 -8.54 22.70 2.84
C ILE A 333 -9.93 22.10 2.67
N VAL A 334 -10.54 21.85 3.80
CA VAL A 334 -11.70 21.01 3.99
C VAL A 334 -12.73 21.86 4.73
N ASP A 335 -13.83 22.19 4.08
CA ASP A 335 -14.92 22.92 4.73
C ASP A 335 -15.82 21.94 5.47
N ALA A 336 -15.81 22.01 6.80
CA ALA A 336 -16.60 21.14 7.67
C ALA A 336 -18.12 21.34 7.50
N ARG A 337 -18.57 22.40 6.82
CA ARG A 337 -20.00 22.64 6.54
C ARG A 337 -20.51 21.81 5.35
N ARG A 338 -19.62 21.27 4.50
CA ARG A 338 -19.98 20.42 3.34
C ARG A 338 -20.23 18.97 3.74
N ILE A 339 -21.18 18.78 4.65
CA ILE A 339 -21.65 17.46 5.09
C ILE A 339 -22.69 16.93 4.08
N LEU A 340 -22.88 15.62 4.03
CA LEU A 340 -23.89 14.99 3.17
C LEU A 340 -25.33 15.45 3.49
N LEU A 341 -25.59 15.81 4.75
CA LEU A 341 -26.85 16.38 5.22
C LEU A 341 -26.75 17.92 5.41
N PRO A 342 -27.83 18.69 5.17
CA PRO A 342 -27.82 20.14 5.41
C PRO A 342 -27.51 20.51 6.87
N GLN A 343 -26.76 21.60 7.05
CA GLN A 343 -26.21 22.07 8.33
C GLN A 343 -27.27 22.26 9.45
N ALA A 344 -28.53 22.54 9.09
CA ALA A 344 -29.63 22.72 10.04
C ALA A 344 -29.88 21.48 10.94
N TYR A 345 -29.61 20.28 10.45
CA TYR A 345 -29.83 19.04 11.19
C TYR A 345 -28.62 18.61 12.03
N LEU A 346 -27.45 19.22 11.82
CA LEU A 346 -26.23 18.90 12.55
C LEU A 346 -26.38 19.22 14.05
N GLY A 347 -27.03 20.35 14.37
CA GLY A 347 -27.28 20.76 15.76
C GLY A 347 -28.04 19.71 16.57
N TYR A 348 -28.99 19.02 15.93
CA TYR A 348 -29.80 17.98 16.57
C TYR A 348 -28.98 16.75 16.93
N PHE A 349 -28.11 16.27 16.04
CA PHE A 349 -27.26 15.11 16.30
C PHE A 349 -26.12 15.37 17.30
N LEU A 350 -25.75 16.64 17.48
CA LEU A 350 -24.75 17.05 18.47
C LEU A 350 -25.29 17.13 19.89
N GLU A 351 -26.62 17.06 20.08
CA GLU A 351 -27.24 17.06 21.40
C GLU A 351 -26.80 15.84 22.25
N PRO A 352 -26.60 16.02 23.56
CA PRO A 352 -26.19 14.92 24.44
C PRO A 352 -27.13 13.72 24.40
N ARG A 353 -28.44 13.95 24.25
CA ARG A 353 -29.46 12.89 24.15
C ARG A 353 -29.29 12.05 22.89
N MET A 354 -29.13 12.70 21.75
CA MET A 354 -28.91 12.02 20.47
C MET A 354 -27.59 11.25 20.45
N ARG A 355 -26.54 11.77 21.12
CA ARG A 355 -25.29 11.05 21.33
C ARG A 355 -25.51 9.75 22.12
N VAL A 356 -26.20 9.81 23.26
CA VAL A 356 -26.49 8.61 24.07
C VAL A 356 -27.29 7.61 23.25
N ILE A 357 -28.33 8.05 22.54
CA ILE A 357 -29.13 7.18 21.66
C ILE A 357 -28.24 6.51 20.60
N LEU A 358 -27.35 7.27 19.95
CA LEU A 358 -26.45 6.74 18.92
C LEU A 358 -25.51 5.66 19.48
N TYR A 359 -24.97 5.87 20.69
CA TYR A 359 -24.13 4.88 21.37
C TYR A 359 -24.92 3.64 21.80
N VAL A 360 -26.15 3.81 22.29
CA VAL A 360 -27.03 2.70 22.65
C VAL A 360 -27.37 1.87 21.41
N VAL A 361 -27.74 2.51 20.31
CA VAL A 361 -28.00 1.82 19.04
C VAL A 361 -26.75 1.08 18.55
N ALA A 362 -25.57 1.72 18.60
CA ALA A 362 -24.33 1.10 18.16
C ALA A 362 -23.95 -0.12 19.01
N THR A 363 -24.04 0.00 20.34
CA THR A 363 -23.70 -1.09 21.26
C THR A 363 -24.68 -2.25 21.15
N ILE A 364 -25.98 -1.97 21.08
CA ILE A 364 -27.02 -2.97 20.78
C ILE A 364 -26.71 -3.65 19.45
N GLY A 365 -26.36 -2.89 18.41
CA GLY A 365 -26.03 -3.45 17.11
C GLY A 365 -24.83 -4.38 17.15
N ILE A 366 -23.72 -3.98 17.78
CA ILE A 366 -22.52 -4.83 17.92
C ILE A 366 -22.86 -6.13 18.67
N ILE A 367 -23.59 -6.03 19.78
CA ILE A 367 -23.99 -7.19 20.60
C ILE A 367 -24.89 -8.11 19.78
N LEU A 368 -25.95 -7.57 19.17
CA LEU A 368 -26.89 -8.37 18.37
C LEU A 368 -26.23 -9.00 17.15
N THR A 369 -25.29 -8.32 16.47
CA THR A 369 -24.50 -8.92 15.39
C THR A 369 -23.67 -10.08 15.92
N ALA A 370 -22.99 -9.94 17.06
CA ALA A 370 -22.22 -11.02 17.66
C ALA A 370 -23.11 -12.21 18.06
N THR A 371 -24.26 -11.93 18.69
CA THR A 371 -25.24 -12.94 19.08
C THR A 371 -25.85 -13.64 17.87
N SER A 372 -26.21 -12.92 16.81
CA SER A 372 -26.80 -13.51 15.61
C SER A 372 -25.82 -14.43 14.90
N TRP A 373 -24.53 -14.04 14.82
CA TRP A 373 -23.47 -14.91 14.30
C TRP A 373 -23.22 -16.12 15.19
N GLY A 374 -23.17 -15.95 16.51
CA GLY A 374 -23.00 -17.06 17.45
C GLY A 374 -24.12 -18.10 17.36
N LEU A 375 -25.38 -17.64 17.32
CA LEU A 375 -26.55 -18.51 17.16
C LEU A 375 -26.60 -19.17 15.79
N LEU A 376 -26.18 -18.44 14.74
CA LEU A 376 -26.10 -18.99 13.38
C LEU A 376 -25.12 -20.16 13.34
N LEU A 377 -23.89 -19.96 13.84
CA LEU A 377 -22.86 -21.02 13.89
C LEU A 377 -23.28 -22.21 14.77
N GLN A 378 -24.09 -21.98 15.81
CA GLN A 378 -24.67 -23.04 16.65
C GLN A 378 -25.87 -23.76 16.01
N HIS A 379 -26.25 -23.45 14.77
CA HIS A 379 -27.41 -24.02 14.08
C HIS A 379 -28.74 -23.83 14.83
N SER A 380 -28.89 -22.71 15.55
CA SER A 380 -30.12 -22.43 16.32
C SER A 380 -31.26 -21.92 15.40
N GLU A 381 -32.49 -22.33 15.67
CA GLU A 381 -33.67 -21.83 14.95
C GLU A 381 -34.03 -20.38 15.34
N PHE A 382 -33.53 -19.89 16.49
CA PHE A 382 -33.88 -18.58 17.05
C PHE A 382 -33.02 -17.42 16.51
N VAL A 383 -32.37 -17.58 15.36
CA VAL A 383 -31.45 -16.56 14.78
C VAL A 383 -32.20 -15.35 14.20
N LEU A 384 -33.44 -15.52 13.75
CA LEU A 384 -34.15 -14.49 12.99
C LEU A 384 -34.36 -13.18 13.78
N ALA A 385 -34.80 -13.28 15.03
CA ALA A 385 -35.06 -12.11 15.88
C ALA A 385 -33.78 -11.27 16.13
N PRO A 386 -32.65 -11.84 16.61
CA PRO A 386 -31.42 -11.07 16.77
C PRO A 386 -30.85 -10.61 15.43
N ALA A 387 -31.03 -11.35 14.33
CA ALA A 387 -30.58 -10.91 13.01
C ALA A 387 -31.33 -9.66 12.50
N ILE A 388 -32.65 -9.59 12.68
CA ILE A 388 -33.45 -8.39 12.35
C ILE A 388 -32.98 -7.22 13.21
N GLY A 389 -32.85 -7.41 14.52
CA GLY A 389 -32.39 -6.37 15.44
C GLY A 389 -30.98 -5.88 15.09
N ALA A 390 -30.05 -6.79 14.78
CA ALA A 390 -28.69 -6.48 14.32
C ALA A 390 -28.71 -5.67 13.03
N PHE A 391 -29.49 -6.08 12.03
CA PHE A 391 -29.61 -5.38 10.76
C PHE A 391 -30.17 -3.97 10.92
N VAL A 392 -31.30 -3.80 11.61
CA VAL A 392 -31.95 -2.50 11.78
C VAL A 392 -31.07 -1.54 12.56
N SER A 393 -30.48 -1.98 13.68
CA SER A 393 -29.60 -1.14 14.50
C SER A 393 -28.32 -0.76 13.76
N SER A 394 -27.67 -1.71 13.07
CA SER A 394 -26.48 -1.45 12.26
C SER A 394 -26.80 -0.48 11.12
N LEU A 395 -27.89 -0.71 10.39
CA LEU A 395 -28.31 0.15 9.28
C LEU A 395 -28.61 1.57 9.76
N LEU A 396 -29.38 1.72 10.84
CA LEU A 396 -29.69 3.03 11.42
C LEU A 396 -28.40 3.77 11.82
N PHE A 397 -27.49 3.08 12.51
CA PHE A 397 -26.22 3.66 12.93
C PHE A 397 -25.33 4.06 11.74
N VAL A 398 -25.19 3.19 10.74
CA VAL A 398 -24.39 3.49 9.54
C VAL A 398 -25.01 4.64 8.75
N LEU A 399 -26.34 4.69 8.60
CA LEU A 399 -27.01 5.79 7.90
C LEU A 399 -26.81 7.12 8.63
N ILE A 400 -27.02 7.16 9.95
CA ILE A 400 -26.81 8.38 10.75
C ILE A 400 -25.35 8.84 10.68
N THR A 401 -24.40 7.92 10.78
CA THR A 401 -22.97 8.30 10.72
C THR A 401 -22.53 8.67 9.30
N ALA A 402 -23.10 8.05 8.26
CA ALA A 402 -22.85 8.40 6.87
C ALA A 402 -23.41 9.78 6.52
N THR A 403 -24.57 10.17 7.05
CA THR A 403 -25.11 11.52 6.84
C THR A 403 -24.24 12.60 7.50
N LEU A 404 -23.53 12.27 8.58
CA LEU A 404 -22.55 13.14 9.24
C LEU A 404 -21.18 13.18 8.54
N ALA A 405 -20.94 12.30 7.57
CA ALA A 405 -19.68 12.26 6.85
C ALA A 405 -19.54 13.43 5.89
N GLN A 406 -18.31 13.92 5.74
CA GLN A 406 -18.03 15.05 4.88
C GLN A 406 -17.84 14.61 3.43
N LYS A 407 -18.57 15.26 2.50
CA LYS A 407 -18.60 14.89 1.08
C LYS A 407 -17.21 14.82 0.42
N ASP A 408 -16.35 15.81 0.69
CA ASP A 408 -15.02 15.88 0.09
C ASP A 408 -14.08 14.79 0.63
N LEU A 409 -14.22 14.42 1.91
CA LEU A 409 -13.45 13.32 2.51
C LEU A 409 -13.96 11.97 2.04
N VAL A 410 -15.27 11.77 1.92
CA VAL A 410 -15.86 10.55 1.33
C VAL A 410 -15.37 10.39 -0.11
N GLN A 411 -15.40 11.46 -0.91
CA GLN A 411 -14.89 11.41 -2.28
C GLN A 411 -13.39 11.11 -2.31
N LEU A 412 -12.62 11.66 -1.38
CA LEU A 412 -11.20 11.34 -1.24
C LEU A 412 -11.00 9.87 -0.89
N LEU A 413 -11.75 9.35 0.09
CA LEU A 413 -11.70 7.99 0.60
C LEU A 413 -12.06 6.95 -0.48
N VAL A 414 -13.18 7.13 -1.18
CA VAL A 414 -13.62 6.24 -2.27
C VAL A 414 -12.61 6.22 -3.42
N ARG A 415 -11.84 7.29 -3.60
CA ARG A 415 -10.73 7.36 -4.59
C ARG A 415 -9.41 6.80 -4.07
N LYS A 416 -9.30 6.46 -2.77
CA LYS A 416 -8.09 5.82 -2.21
C LYS A 416 -8.15 4.33 -2.48
N PHE A 417 -7.06 3.83 -3.07
CA PHE A 417 -6.89 2.41 -3.36
C PHE A 417 -7.10 1.53 -2.12
N ASP A 418 -6.56 1.91 -0.96
CA ASP A 418 -6.62 1.03 0.21
C ASP A 418 -8.04 0.84 0.72
N ALA A 419 -8.86 1.91 0.72
CA ALA A 419 -10.27 1.83 1.09
C ALA A 419 -11.05 0.99 0.07
N LEU A 420 -10.89 1.29 -1.23
CA LEU A 420 -11.55 0.56 -2.32
C LEU A 420 -11.18 -0.93 -2.34
N PHE A 421 -9.90 -1.26 -2.14
CA PHE A 421 -9.44 -2.64 -2.08
C PHE A 421 -10.07 -3.37 -0.90
N SER A 422 -10.09 -2.74 0.27
CA SER A 422 -10.66 -3.34 1.49
C SER A 422 -12.17 -3.56 1.35
N THR A 423 -12.91 -2.58 0.82
CA THR A 423 -14.36 -2.71 0.57
C THR A 423 -14.67 -3.79 -0.46
N LEU A 424 -13.91 -3.87 -1.57
CA LEU A 424 -14.09 -4.91 -2.58
C LEU A 424 -13.85 -6.33 -2.03
N GLN A 425 -12.84 -6.52 -1.18
CA GLN A 425 -12.58 -7.82 -0.55
C GLN A 425 -13.72 -8.20 0.41
N ALA A 426 -14.19 -7.25 1.24
CA ALA A 426 -15.29 -7.49 2.17
C ALA A 426 -16.62 -7.74 1.46
N THR A 427 -16.93 -7.01 0.37
CA THR A 427 -18.12 -7.29 -0.45
C THR A 427 -18.03 -8.66 -1.11
N ALA A 428 -16.86 -9.05 -1.61
CA ALA A 428 -16.67 -10.37 -2.22
C ALA A 428 -16.87 -11.48 -1.18
N LEU A 429 -16.36 -11.31 0.05
CA LEU A 429 -16.60 -12.25 1.14
C LEU A 429 -18.10 -12.30 1.51
N ALA A 430 -18.77 -11.16 1.65
CA ALA A 430 -20.20 -11.11 1.95
C ALA A 430 -21.02 -11.88 0.91
N LEU A 431 -20.74 -11.69 -0.37
CA LEU A 431 -21.40 -12.42 -1.46
C LEU A 431 -21.13 -13.92 -1.40
N CYS A 432 -19.90 -14.34 -1.08
CA CYS A 432 -19.58 -15.76 -0.92
C CYS A 432 -20.35 -16.36 0.27
N LEU A 433 -20.43 -15.66 1.40
CA LEU A 433 -21.17 -16.11 2.59
C LEU A 433 -22.67 -16.20 2.30
N LEU A 434 -23.25 -15.21 1.61
CA LEU A 434 -24.67 -15.23 1.20
C LEU A 434 -24.99 -16.42 0.29
N ASP A 435 -24.11 -16.72 -0.67
CA ASP A 435 -24.25 -17.88 -1.56
C ASP A 435 -24.16 -19.20 -0.78
N MET A 436 -23.17 -19.37 0.09
CA MET A 436 -23.01 -20.60 0.90
C MET A 436 -24.14 -20.81 1.93
N LEU A 437 -24.72 -19.72 2.43
CA LEU A 437 -25.87 -19.72 3.34
C LEU A 437 -27.22 -19.73 2.59
N GLN A 438 -27.19 -19.97 1.28
CA GLN A 438 -28.37 -20.15 0.41
C GLN A 438 -29.36 -18.99 0.45
N TRP A 439 -28.90 -17.76 0.72
CA TRP A 439 -29.75 -16.56 0.78
C TRP A 439 -30.92 -16.66 1.76
N GLN A 440 -30.83 -17.50 2.80
CA GLN A 440 -31.85 -17.56 3.85
C GLN A 440 -31.98 -16.19 4.54
N LEU A 441 -33.20 -15.77 4.90
CA LEU A 441 -33.45 -14.41 5.39
C LEU A 441 -32.64 -14.09 6.66
N SER A 442 -32.67 -14.97 7.66
CA SER A 442 -31.93 -14.82 8.93
C SER A 442 -30.41 -14.70 8.72
N SER A 443 -29.86 -15.60 7.91
CA SER A 443 -28.45 -15.65 7.54
C SER A 443 -28.04 -14.41 6.73
N SER A 444 -28.89 -13.98 5.80
CA SER A 444 -28.63 -12.82 4.95
C SER A 444 -28.57 -11.53 5.74
N LEU A 445 -29.51 -11.32 6.66
CA LEU A 445 -29.51 -10.15 7.55
C LEU A 445 -28.27 -10.13 8.45
N THR A 446 -27.83 -11.29 8.93
CA THR A 446 -26.62 -11.45 9.76
C THR A 446 -25.35 -11.09 8.97
N VAL A 447 -25.22 -11.57 7.73
CA VAL A 447 -24.09 -11.24 6.84
C VAL A 447 -24.09 -9.75 6.46
N ILE A 448 -25.25 -9.19 6.13
CA ILE A 448 -25.36 -7.77 5.77
C ILE A 448 -25.03 -6.88 6.97
N SER A 449 -25.46 -7.23 8.18
CA SER A 449 -25.09 -6.51 9.41
C SER A 449 -23.57 -6.48 9.62
N TRP A 450 -22.88 -7.62 9.46
CA TRP A 450 -21.41 -7.68 9.48
C TRP A 450 -20.77 -6.78 8.42
N TRP A 451 -21.30 -6.81 7.18
CA TRP A 451 -20.81 -5.99 6.09
C TRP A 451 -20.99 -4.49 6.33
N LEU A 452 -22.12 -4.08 6.93
CA LEU A 452 -22.38 -2.69 7.32
C LEU A 452 -21.36 -2.19 8.35
N TRP A 453 -21.02 -2.99 9.37
CA TRP A 453 -19.97 -2.64 10.34
C TRP A 453 -18.62 -2.42 9.66
N PHE A 454 -18.27 -3.25 8.69
CA PHE A 454 -17.03 -3.06 7.93
C PHE A 454 -17.05 -1.77 7.11
N LEU A 455 -18.15 -1.46 6.42
CA LEU A 455 -18.30 -0.20 5.68
C LEU A 455 -18.19 1.01 6.60
N TRP A 456 -18.77 0.94 7.78
CA TRP A 456 -18.68 2.01 8.77
C TRP A 456 -17.24 2.25 9.23
N ILE A 457 -16.47 1.19 9.51
CA ILE A 457 -15.05 1.31 9.89
C ILE A 457 -14.26 2.04 8.79
N VAL A 458 -14.53 1.75 7.52
CA VAL A 458 -13.90 2.45 6.39
C VAL A 458 -14.30 3.93 6.38
N MET A 459 -15.55 4.24 6.69
CA MET A 459 -16.10 5.60 6.72
C MET A 459 -15.67 6.45 7.93
N LEU A 460 -15.03 5.87 8.96
CA LEU A 460 -14.54 6.61 10.13
C LEU A 460 -13.65 7.81 9.75
N ASP A 461 -12.83 7.64 8.73
CA ASP A 461 -11.93 8.68 8.22
C ASP A 461 -12.63 9.83 7.50
N ALA A 462 -13.91 9.67 7.16
CA ALA A 462 -14.70 10.70 6.50
C ALA A 462 -15.45 11.62 7.49
N LEU A 463 -15.39 11.31 8.79
CA LEU A 463 -15.93 12.15 9.85
C LEU A 463 -14.97 13.30 10.16
N THR A 464 -15.50 14.51 10.34
CA THR A 464 -14.68 15.68 10.69
C THR A 464 -14.16 15.57 12.13
N PRO A 465 -13.05 16.25 12.50
CA PRO A 465 -12.53 16.22 13.87
C PRO A 465 -13.52 16.74 14.90
N CYS A 466 -14.34 17.75 14.57
CA CYS A 466 -15.42 18.22 15.44
C CYS A 466 -16.37 17.08 15.82
N VAL A 467 -16.89 16.38 14.81
CA VAL A 467 -17.81 15.27 14.98
C VAL A 467 -17.12 14.12 15.71
N THR A 468 -15.86 13.82 15.36
CA THR A 468 -15.08 12.74 15.96
C THR A 468 -14.77 13.00 17.44
N HIS A 469 -14.42 14.23 17.81
CA HIS A 469 -14.10 14.60 19.19
C HIS A 469 -15.35 14.69 20.06
N GLN A 470 -16.43 15.26 19.52
CA GLN A 470 -17.69 15.39 20.24
C GLN A 470 -18.39 14.04 20.40
N LEU A 471 -18.49 13.25 19.33
CA LEU A 471 -19.18 11.96 19.37
C LEU A 471 -18.29 10.81 19.81
N GLN A 472 -16.97 10.98 19.95
CA GLN A 472 -15.99 9.95 20.36
C GLN A 472 -16.14 8.58 19.64
N LEU A 473 -16.69 8.57 18.42
CA LEU A 473 -17.09 7.36 17.68
C LEU A 473 -15.94 6.41 17.39
N ARG A 474 -14.71 6.93 17.36
CA ARG A 474 -13.51 6.12 17.15
C ARG A 474 -13.29 5.07 18.24
N LYS A 475 -13.78 5.30 19.47
CA LYS A 475 -13.77 4.30 20.54
C LYS A 475 -14.61 3.06 20.21
N LEU A 476 -15.67 3.24 19.41
CA LEU A 476 -16.49 2.13 18.89
C LEU A 476 -15.84 1.44 17.68
N GLY A 477 -14.85 2.09 17.05
CA GLY A 477 -14.11 1.53 15.92
C GLY A 477 -13.37 0.25 16.27
N LEU A 478 -12.73 0.21 17.45
CA LEU A 478 -11.96 -0.94 17.93
C LEU A 478 -12.82 -2.20 18.16
N PRO A 479 -13.92 -2.17 18.95
CA PRO A 479 -14.76 -3.35 19.12
C PRO A 479 -15.42 -3.78 17.80
N ALA A 480 -15.80 -2.83 16.94
CA ALA A 480 -16.35 -3.16 15.63
C ALA A 480 -15.35 -3.89 14.71
N ILE A 481 -14.08 -3.44 14.63
CA ILE A 481 -13.09 -4.13 13.79
C ILE A 481 -12.73 -5.50 14.37
N ILE A 482 -12.64 -5.63 15.70
CA ILE A 482 -12.41 -6.91 16.35
C ILE A 482 -13.55 -7.88 16.02
N LEU A 483 -14.80 -7.44 16.15
CA LEU A 483 -15.97 -8.25 15.79
C LEU A 483 -15.91 -8.67 14.31
N VAL A 484 -15.64 -7.74 13.40
CA VAL A 484 -15.60 -8.03 11.96
C VAL A 484 -14.51 -9.05 11.62
N LEU A 485 -13.32 -8.93 12.22
CA LEU A 485 -12.22 -9.87 11.99
C LEU A 485 -12.46 -11.23 12.66
N LEU A 486 -13.06 -11.24 13.85
CA LEU A 486 -13.40 -12.47 14.57
C LEU A 486 -14.48 -13.26 13.84
N VAL A 487 -15.53 -12.59 13.36
CA VAL A 487 -16.57 -13.23 12.53
C VAL A 487 -15.96 -13.78 11.23
N ALA A 488 -15.12 -13.01 10.55
CA ALA A 488 -14.47 -13.50 9.33
C ALA A 488 -13.59 -14.74 9.61
N GLY A 489 -12.81 -14.71 10.70
CA GLY A 489 -11.96 -15.82 11.11
C GLY A 489 -12.73 -17.06 11.52
N THR A 490 -13.78 -16.91 12.34
CA THR A 490 -14.66 -18.01 12.75
C THR A 490 -15.37 -18.64 11.57
N CYS A 491 -15.88 -17.84 10.61
CA CYS A 491 -16.42 -18.36 9.36
C CYS A 491 -15.38 -19.18 8.59
N ALA A 492 -14.14 -18.71 8.46
CA ALA A 492 -13.11 -19.49 7.78
C ALA A 492 -12.78 -20.80 8.50
N VAL A 493 -12.74 -20.80 9.83
CA VAL A 493 -12.52 -22.02 10.62
C VAL A 493 -13.69 -22.99 10.42
N ASP A 494 -14.92 -22.52 10.48
CA ASP A 494 -16.11 -23.35 10.31
C ASP A 494 -16.27 -23.87 8.88
N ILE A 495 -15.94 -23.06 7.86
CA ILE A 495 -15.90 -23.53 6.46
C ILE A 495 -14.83 -24.62 6.26
N VAL A 496 -13.72 -24.57 7.02
CA VAL A 496 -12.58 -25.49 6.86
C VAL A 496 -12.73 -26.75 7.71
N LEU A 497 -13.26 -26.64 8.93
CA LEU A 497 -13.35 -27.73 9.90
C LEU A 497 -14.77 -28.25 10.11
N GLY A 498 -15.78 -27.46 9.79
CA GLY A 498 -17.17 -27.81 9.97
C GLY A 498 -17.62 -28.84 8.95
N ASP A 499 -18.64 -29.59 9.35
CA ASP A 499 -19.40 -30.43 8.43
C ASP A 499 -20.18 -29.50 7.48
N ASP A 500 -20.38 -29.89 6.21
CA ASP A 500 -21.05 -29.10 5.16
C ASP A 500 -22.56 -28.83 5.45
N THR A 501 -22.98 -28.88 6.71
CA THR A 501 -24.33 -28.65 7.21
C THR A 501 -24.75 -27.19 7.13
N LEU A 502 -23.87 -26.27 7.57
CA LEU A 502 -24.15 -24.83 7.60
C LEU A 502 -23.73 -24.13 6.31
N PHE A 503 -22.44 -24.26 5.96
CA PHE A 503 -21.86 -23.62 4.78
C PHE A 503 -21.86 -24.60 3.61
N LYS A 504 -22.85 -24.47 2.73
CA LYS A 504 -22.95 -25.33 1.55
C LYS A 504 -22.09 -24.76 0.44
N SER A 505 -20.87 -25.29 0.33
CA SER A 505 -19.94 -24.88 -0.72
C SER A 505 -20.46 -25.30 -2.10
N ARG A 506 -20.63 -24.33 -2.99
CA ARG A 506 -21.05 -24.56 -4.39
C ARG A 506 -19.86 -24.42 -5.34
N LEU A 507 -19.90 -25.13 -6.46
CA LEU A 507 -19.01 -24.86 -7.58
C LEU A 507 -19.34 -23.50 -8.20
N LEU A 508 -18.49 -22.49 -7.97
CA LEU A 508 -18.69 -21.12 -8.42
C LEU A 508 -18.27 -20.95 -9.89
N ILE A 509 -17.09 -21.44 -10.22
CA ILE A 509 -16.51 -21.35 -11.56
C ILE A 509 -16.06 -22.74 -11.98
N SER A 510 -16.53 -23.18 -13.14
CA SER A 510 -15.97 -24.32 -13.86
C SER A 510 -15.47 -23.83 -15.21
N LEU A 511 -14.18 -24.02 -15.46
CA LEU A 511 -13.54 -23.71 -16.74
C LEU A 511 -12.95 -25.01 -17.26
N SER A 512 -13.59 -25.58 -18.28
CA SER A 512 -13.12 -26.75 -19.00
C SER A 512 -12.61 -26.32 -20.37
N LEU A 513 -11.32 -26.51 -20.65
CA LEU A 513 -10.78 -26.37 -22.00
C LEU A 513 -10.47 -27.76 -22.56
N PRO A 514 -10.84 -28.06 -23.82
CA PRO A 514 -10.47 -29.30 -24.47
C PRO A 514 -8.95 -29.51 -24.41
N HIS A 515 -8.51 -30.70 -24.00
CA HIS A 515 -7.10 -31.11 -23.87
C HIS A 515 -6.25 -30.45 -22.77
N LEU A 516 -6.78 -29.45 -22.05
CA LEU A 516 -6.04 -28.64 -21.06
C LEU A 516 -6.50 -28.87 -19.60
N GLY A 517 -7.56 -29.65 -19.43
CA GLY A 517 -8.10 -30.04 -18.13
C GLY A 517 -9.21 -29.12 -17.62
N THR A 518 -9.68 -29.42 -16.41
CA THR A 518 -10.75 -28.68 -15.75
C THR A 518 -10.23 -27.88 -14.55
N TYR A 519 -10.66 -26.63 -14.47
CA TYR A 519 -10.48 -25.77 -13.30
C TYR A 519 -11.82 -25.63 -12.59
N HIS A 520 -11.84 -26.02 -11.33
CA HIS A 520 -12.99 -25.93 -10.45
C HIS A 520 -12.62 -25.00 -9.29
N GLU A 521 -13.39 -23.95 -9.11
CA GLU A 521 -13.27 -23.06 -7.97
C GLU A 521 -14.58 -23.10 -7.19
N TYR A 522 -14.49 -23.39 -5.90
CA TYR A 522 -15.63 -23.52 -5.01
C TYR A 522 -15.84 -22.24 -4.20
N THR A 523 -17.08 -21.92 -3.86
CA THR A 523 -17.40 -20.72 -3.07
C THR A 523 -16.66 -20.74 -1.72
N GLY A 524 -16.52 -21.90 -1.08
CA GLY A 524 -15.78 -22.05 0.18
C GLY A 524 -14.28 -21.72 0.06
N THR A 525 -13.61 -22.16 -1.02
CA THR A 525 -12.19 -21.86 -1.23
C THR A 525 -11.97 -20.37 -1.47
N VAL A 526 -12.87 -19.72 -2.23
CA VAL A 526 -12.84 -18.26 -2.45
C VAL A 526 -13.09 -17.53 -1.14
N ALA A 527 -14.08 -17.95 -0.34
CA ALA A 527 -14.41 -17.32 0.94
C ALA A 527 -13.21 -17.33 1.89
N VAL A 528 -12.56 -18.48 2.08
CA VAL A 528 -11.36 -18.62 2.94
C VAL A 528 -10.23 -17.72 2.45
N GLN A 529 -9.97 -17.66 1.14
CA GLN A 529 -8.97 -16.75 0.56
C GLN A 529 -9.29 -15.26 0.85
N ARG A 530 -10.56 -14.86 0.75
CA ARG A 530 -10.98 -13.49 1.09
C ARG A 530 -10.81 -13.20 2.58
N VAL A 531 -11.13 -14.14 3.46
CA VAL A 531 -10.91 -14.00 4.91
C VAL A 531 -9.44 -13.76 5.22
N VAL A 532 -8.52 -14.57 4.67
CA VAL A 532 -7.08 -14.39 4.87
C VAL A 532 -6.62 -13.01 4.39
N THR A 533 -7.17 -12.51 3.28
CA THR A 533 -6.90 -11.15 2.81
C THR A 533 -7.41 -10.10 3.77
N ILE A 534 -8.65 -10.23 4.25
CA ILE A 534 -9.31 -9.24 5.10
C ILE A 534 -8.61 -9.17 6.45
N ILE A 535 -8.35 -10.31 7.09
CA ILE A 535 -7.60 -10.39 8.35
C ILE A 535 -6.18 -9.85 8.15
N GLY A 536 -5.49 -10.35 7.12
CA GLY A 536 -4.13 -9.94 6.82
C GLY A 536 -3.98 -8.49 6.39
N TRP A 537 -4.96 -7.86 5.74
CA TRP A 537 -4.86 -6.46 5.29
C TRP A 537 -5.34 -5.47 6.36
N ASN A 538 -6.37 -5.84 7.13
CA ASN A 538 -7.02 -4.94 8.09
C ASN A 538 -6.55 -5.10 9.53
N SER A 539 -5.71 -6.09 9.86
CA SER A 539 -5.10 -6.20 11.20
C SER A 539 -4.32 -4.93 11.60
N ARG A 540 -3.77 -4.20 10.63
CA ARG A 540 -3.16 -2.88 10.88
C ARG A 540 -4.13 -1.89 11.52
N LEU A 541 -5.42 -1.95 11.17
CA LEU A 541 -6.43 -1.05 11.71
C LEU A 541 -6.67 -1.33 13.19
N VAL A 542 -6.56 -2.59 13.62
CA VAL A 542 -6.64 -2.95 15.04
C VAL A 542 -5.51 -2.26 15.81
N PHE A 543 -4.28 -2.37 15.31
CA PHE A 543 -3.13 -1.72 15.94
C PHE A 543 -3.26 -0.18 15.92
N GLU A 544 -3.72 0.39 14.80
CA GLU A 544 -3.92 1.82 14.66
C GLU A 544 -5.03 2.35 15.58
N LEU A 545 -6.15 1.64 15.71
CA LEU A 545 -7.26 2.03 16.57
C LEU A 545 -6.96 1.81 18.05
N ALA A 546 -6.11 0.83 18.39
CA ALA A 546 -5.75 0.53 19.78
C ALA A 546 -4.65 1.47 20.32
N PHE A 547 -3.64 1.81 19.50
CA PHE A 547 -2.43 2.47 20.00
C PHE A 547 -2.16 3.87 19.41
N SER A 548 -2.85 4.27 18.32
CA SER A 548 -2.59 5.58 17.71
C SER A 548 -3.48 6.69 18.26
N ASP A 549 -3.00 7.93 18.15
CA ASP A 549 -3.76 9.12 18.55
C ASP A 549 -5.13 9.17 17.81
N PRO A 550 -6.25 9.39 18.53
CA PRO A 550 -7.59 9.40 17.96
C PRO A 550 -7.83 10.49 16.90
N ASN A 551 -6.91 11.44 16.74
CA ASN A 551 -6.97 12.47 15.70
C ASN A 551 -6.27 12.07 14.38
N GLN A 552 -5.60 10.92 14.32
CA GLN A 552 -4.86 10.47 13.13
C GLN A 552 -5.74 9.69 12.15
N LEU A 553 -5.77 10.06 10.88
CA LEU A 553 -6.56 9.35 9.88
C LEU A 553 -5.96 7.97 9.56
N ALA A 554 -6.80 6.93 9.50
CA ALA A 554 -6.41 5.54 9.31
C ALA A 554 -6.15 5.17 7.84
N PHE A 555 -7.07 5.54 6.94
CA PHE A 555 -7.01 5.29 5.49
C PHE A 555 -6.48 6.48 4.68
N ILE A 556 -6.75 7.72 5.11
CA ILE A 556 -6.35 8.94 4.41
C ILE A 556 -4.90 9.31 4.77
N CYS A 557 -3.97 8.66 4.08
CA CYS A 557 -2.55 9.00 4.15
C CYS A 557 -2.08 9.82 2.93
N LYS A 558 -1.03 10.63 3.09
CA LYS A 558 -0.39 11.38 1.99
C LYS A 558 0.94 10.74 1.58
N GLY A 559 1.28 10.87 0.29
CA GLY A 559 2.55 10.35 -0.22
C GLY A 559 3.74 11.16 0.31
N VAL A 560 4.84 10.46 0.55
CA VAL A 560 6.13 11.05 0.94
C VAL A 560 7.06 11.06 -0.27
N GLU A 561 7.92 12.06 -0.36
CA GLU A 561 8.97 12.17 -1.37
C GLU A 561 10.29 12.55 -0.70
N TYR A 562 11.41 12.12 -1.28
CA TYR A 562 12.71 12.62 -0.90
C TYR A 562 13.51 13.00 -2.15
N THR A 563 14.41 13.96 -1.97
CA THR A 563 15.31 14.39 -3.04
C THR A 563 16.58 13.55 -2.98
N SER A 564 16.98 12.98 -4.11
CA SER A 564 18.29 12.33 -4.28
C SER A 564 19.21 13.28 -5.06
N SER A 565 20.42 13.50 -4.54
CA SER A 565 21.52 14.16 -5.29
C SER A 565 22.39 13.14 -6.00
N PHE A 566 22.24 11.87 -5.63
CA PHE A 566 22.93 10.79 -6.31
C PHE A 566 22.28 10.58 -7.67
N LEU A 567 23.14 10.50 -8.68
CA LEU A 567 22.75 10.16 -10.04
C LEU A 567 22.11 8.77 -10.06
N THR A 568 21.12 8.61 -10.93
CA THR A 568 20.61 7.26 -11.23
C THR A 568 21.61 6.57 -12.14
N PHE A 569 21.80 5.25 -11.99
CA PHE A 569 22.70 4.50 -12.86
C PHE A 569 22.23 4.42 -14.32
N SER A 570 21.03 4.91 -14.60
CA SER A 570 20.45 4.98 -15.94
C SER A 570 20.82 6.26 -16.70
N GLU A 571 21.35 7.27 -16.00
CA GLU A 571 21.75 8.54 -16.59
C GLU A 571 23.25 8.48 -16.95
N PRO A 572 23.65 8.93 -18.16
CA PRO A 572 25.04 9.01 -18.55
C PRO A 572 25.79 10.04 -17.68
N LEU A 573 27.06 9.77 -17.37
CA LEU A 573 27.90 10.70 -16.61
C LEU A 573 28.10 12.00 -17.41
N ALA A 574 28.18 13.14 -16.72
CA ALA A 574 28.25 14.47 -17.35
C ALA A 574 29.40 14.62 -18.36
N HIS A 575 30.56 14.00 -18.10
CA HIS A 575 31.70 13.97 -19.03
C HIS A 575 31.40 13.21 -20.34
N GLU A 576 30.53 12.21 -20.30
CA GLU A 576 30.10 11.41 -21.47
C GLU A 576 29.03 12.14 -22.29
N GLN A 577 28.18 12.93 -21.62
CA GLN A 577 27.23 13.83 -22.29
C GLN A 577 27.94 14.94 -23.06
N GLN A 578 28.94 15.60 -22.47
CA GLN A 578 29.74 16.61 -23.18
C GLN A 578 30.46 16.04 -24.40
N THR A 579 31.03 14.83 -24.32
CA THR A 579 31.70 14.20 -25.47
C THR A 579 30.73 13.73 -26.55
N LYS A 580 29.52 13.23 -26.20
CA LYS A 580 28.48 12.91 -27.19
C LYS A 580 27.95 14.16 -27.89
N THR A 581 27.69 15.25 -27.17
CA THR A 581 27.25 16.52 -27.76
C THR A 581 28.35 17.13 -28.64
N ARG A 582 29.62 16.99 -28.28
CA ARG A 582 30.77 17.43 -29.10
C ARG A 582 30.96 16.55 -30.35
N ARG A 583 30.69 15.25 -30.27
CA ARG A 583 30.69 14.34 -31.44
C ARG A 583 29.50 14.59 -32.38
N LEU A 584 28.29 14.83 -31.86
CA LEU A 584 27.13 15.22 -32.68
C LEU A 584 27.27 16.64 -33.25
N GLY A 585 27.93 17.55 -32.55
CA GLY A 585 28.28 18.89 -33.06
C GLY A 585 29.32 18.84 -34.18
N GLY A 586 30.28 17.91 -34.11
CA GLY A 586 31.30 17.70 -35.15
C GLY A 586 30.74 17.15 -36.47
N TRP A 587 29.60 16.45 -36.45
CA TRP A 587 28.94 15.94 -37.66
C TRP A 587 28.06 16.97 -38.37
N LYS A 588 27.79 18.13 -37.75
CA LYS A 588 27.04 19.23 -38.39
C LYS A 588 27.91 20.21 -39.17
N LEU A 589 29.23 19.99 -39.25
CA LEU A 589 30.19 20.88 -39.92
C LEU A 589 30.73 20.35 -41.26
N LEU A 590 30.08 19.35 -41.86
CA LEU A 590 30.30 18.96 -43.26
C LEU A 590 29.01 19.20 -44.04
N ARG A 591 28.74 20.47 -44.40
CA ARG A 591 27.87 20.80 -45.54
C ARG A 591 28.74 20.82 -46.79
N PRO A 592 28.29 20.26 -47.92
CA PRO A 592 28.95 20.46 -49.20
C PRO A 592 28.71 21.90 -49.67
N VAL A 593 29.78 22.48 -50.21
CA VAL A 593 29.82 23.74 -50.95
C VAL A 593 29.03 23.59 -52.25
N GLY A 594 28.22 24.60 -52.57
CA GLY A 594 27.69 24.82 -53.91
C GLY A 594 26.19 25.04 -53.95
N VAL A 595 25.75 26.30 -53.88
CA VAL A 595 24.82 26.96 -54.82
C VAL A 595 24.98 28.48 -54.61
N ALA A 596 25.08 29.22 -55.72
CA ALA A 596 25.39 30.63 -55.86
C ALA A 596 24.26 31.59 -55.38
N PRO A 597 24.54 32.91 -55.25
CA PRO A 597 23.60 33.88 -54.67
C PRO A 597 22.73 34.53 -55.77
N GLU A 598 21.40 34.51 -55.60
CA GLU A 598 20.51 35.40 -56.35
C GLU A 598 20.28 36.68 -55.54
N GLY A 599 20.78 37.79 -56.10
CA GLY A 599 20.41 39.13 -55.71
C GLY A 599 19.54 39.78 -56.78
N MET A 600 18.62 40.61 -56.29
CA MET A 600 18.08 41.82 -56.91
C MET A 600 16.96 41.75 -57.97
N LEU A 601 16.02 42.68 -57.75
CA LEU A 601 15.03 43.33 -58.64
C LEU A 601 13.72 42.57 -58.85
N GLN A 602 12.65 42.93 -58.14
CA GLN A 602 11.72 44.07 -58.35
C GLN A 602 10.68 43.85 -59.46
N THR A 603 9.42 44.03 -59.02
CA THR A 603 8.29 44.70 -59.68
C THR A 603 7.44 43.99 -60.74
N LEU A 604 6.12 44.13 -60.50
CA LEU A 604 4.97 44.15 -61.42
C LEU A 604 4.44 42.79 -61.94
N GLY A 605 3.24 42.42 -61.47
CA GLY A 605 2.29 41.63 -62.29
C GLY A 605 1.52 42.55 -63.24
N PRO A 606 0.34 42.15 -63.77
CA PRO A 606 -0.13 40.82 -64.16
C PRO A 606 -0.45 40.77 -65.67
N THR A 607 -0.55 39.56 -66.24
CA THR A 607 -1.62 39.09 -67.15
C THR A 607 -1.52 37.59 -67.28
#